data_AF-A0A224Y658-F1
#
_entry.id   AF-A0A224Y658-F1
#
_cell.length_a   1.000
_cell.length_b   1.000
_cell.length_c   1.000
_cell.angle_alpha   90.00
_cell.angle_beta   90.00
_cell.angle_gamma   90.00
#
_symmetry.space_group_name_H-M   'P 1'
#
loop_
_entity.id
_entity.type
_entity.pdbx_description
1 polymer ?
#
loop_
_entity_poly.entity_id
_entity_poly.type
_entity_poly.pdbx_seq_one_letter_code
_entity_poly.pdbx_strand_id
1 'polypeptide(L)' 'MCSSTAYTYLYFVGIAAFITIVTVYAADLKVDVDYAPEVCDRKSKSGDMLTMHYTGKLQDGTKFDSSHDREQP' A
#
# COMPACT_ATOMS: atom_id res chain seq x y z
N MET A 1 18.90 42.57 10.56
CA MET A 1 18.09 41.75 11.48
C MET A 1 16.70 41.37 10.93
N CYS A 2 16.15 42.03 9.90
CA CYS A 2 14.81 41.71 9.37
C CYS A 2 14.79 40.65 8.25
N SER A 3 15.85 40.58 7.41
CA SER A 3 15.90 39.70 6.24
C SER A 3 16.21 38.23 6.56
N SER A 4 17.14 37.96 7.49
CA SER A 4 17.54 36.59 7.86
C SER A 4 16.38 35.79 8.46
N THR A 5 15.56 36.43 9.31
CA THR A 5 14.39 35.80 9.93
C THR A 5 13.33 35.39 8.89
N ALA A 6 13.18 36.16 7.81
CA ALA A 6 12.23 35.85 6.74
C ALA A 6 12.66 34.64 5.90
N TYR A 7 13.96 34.51 5.61
CA TYR A 7 14.50 33.34 4.91
C TYR A 7 14.35 32.06 5.72
N THR A 8 14.67 32.11 7.01
CA THR A 8 14.49 30.98 7.91
C THR A 8 13.02 30.57 8.00
N TYR A 9 12.09 31.53 8.07
CA TYR A 9 10.65 31.26 8.10
C TYR A 9 10.15 30.60 6.81
N LEU A 10 10.53 31.12 5.64
CA LEU A 10 10.17 30.55 4.34
C LEU A 10 10.72 29.13 4.17
N TYR A 11 11.93 28.85 4.66
CA TYR A 11 12.52 27.53 4.63
C TYR A 11 11.71 26.52 5.46
N PHE A 12 11.32 26.87 6.67
CA PHE A 12 10.50 26.01 7.52
C PHE A 12 9.09 25.79 6.96
N VAL A 13 8.46 26.83 6.38
CA VAL A 13 7.17 26.69 5.68
C VAL A 13 7.28 25.76 4.47
N GLY A 14 8.37 25.88 3.70
CA GLY A 14 8.65 24.99 2.56
C GLY A 14 8.83 23.53 2.97
N ILE A 15 9.60 23.27 4.05
CA ILE A 15 9.77 21.92 4.60
C ILE A 15 8.43 21.37 5.11
N ALA A 16 7.66 22.17 5.86
CA ALA A 16 6.36 21.74 6.37
C ALA A 16 5.40 21.39 5.23
N ALA A 17 5.34 22.21 4.17
CA ALA A 17 4.55 21.93 2.98
C ALA A 17 5.00 20.66 2.25
N PHE A 18 6.31 20.41 2.17
CA PHE A 18 6.83 19.19 1.56
C PHE A 18 6.49 17.94 2.39
N ILE A 19 6.63 18.02 3.72
CA ILE A 19 6.29 16.93 4.64
C ILE A 19 4.81 16.58 4.54
N THR A 20 3.91 17.58 4.53
CA THR A 20 2.47 17.33 4.41
C THR A 20 2.13 16.67 3.08
N ILE A 21 2.73 17.12 1.98
CA ILE A 21 2.55 16.53 0.65
C ILE A 21 3.01 15.05 0.65
N VAL A 22 4.17 14.74 1.20
CA VAL A 22 4.69 13.36 1.27
C VAL A 22 3.77 12.46 2.10
N THR A 23 3.25 12.93 3.23
CA THR A 23 2.33 12.13 4.05
C THR A 23 1.00 11.81 3.36
N VAL A 24 0.53 12.69 2.45
CA VAL A 24 -0.72 12.48 1.71
C VAL A 24 -0.56 11.45 0.58
N TYR A 25 0.65 11.26 0.05
CA TYR A 25 0.91 10.27 -0.99
C TYR A 25 1.16 8.85 -0.48
N ALA A 26 1.05 8.60 0.83
CA ALA A 26 1.05 7.24 1.34
C ALA A 26 -0.23 6.54 0.87
N ALA A 27 -0.11 5.60 -0.07
CA ALA A 27 -1.25 4.85 -0.57
C ALA A 27 -1.67 3.79 0.47
N ASP A 28 -2.93 3.82 0.87
CA ASP A 28 -3.52 2.80 1.74
C ASP A 28 -3.73 1.47 0.99
N LEU A 29 -3.66 0.35 1.72
CA LEU A 29 -4.00 -0.96 1.20
C LEU A 29 -5.52 -1.06 1.02
N LYS A 30 -5.96 -1.35 -0.21
CA LYS A 30 -7.36 -1.66 -0.51
C LYS A 30 -7.55 -3.17 -0.61
N VAL A 31 -8.64 -3.68 -0.03
CA VAL A 31 -8.99 -5.10 -0.03
C VAL A 31 -10.44 -5.24 -0.47
N ASP A 32 -10.64 -5.92 -1.60
CA ASP A 32 -11.97 -6.25 -2.14
C ASP A 32 -12.19 -7.77 -2.07
N VAL A 33 -13.44 -8.19 -1.88
CA VAL A 33 -13.83 -9.60 -1.79
C VAL A 33 -14.68 -9.95 -3.02
N ASP A 34 -14.07 -10.63 -3.99
CA ASP A 34 -14.76 -11.04 -5.22
C ASP A 34 -15.77 -12.18 -4.96
N TYR A 35 -15.41 -13.11 -4.07
CA TYR A 35 -16.24 -14.24 -3.69
C TYR A 35 -16.01 -14.62 -2.24
N ALA A 36 -17.11 -14.81 -1.51
CA ALA A 36 -17.11 -15.42 -0.18
C ALA A 36 -18.21 -16.49 -0.16
N PRO A 37 -17.91 -17.73 0.22
CA PRO A 37 -18.94 -18.75 0.39
C PRO A 37 -19.90 -18.37 1.52
N GLU A 38 -21.17 -18.78 1.38
CA GLU A 38 -22.23 -18.47 2.35
C GLU A 38 -21.89 -18.97 3.77
N VAL A 39 -21.24 -20.13 3.86
CA VAL A 39 -20.76 -20.72 5.11
C VAL A 39 -19.23 -20.72 5.12
N CYS A 40 -18.66 -19.98 6.07
CA CYS A 40 -17.21 -19.90 6.31
C CYS A 40 -16.94 -19.75 7.82
N ASP A 41 -17.00 -20.88 8.53
CA ASP A 41 -16.97 -20.89 10.00
C ASP A 41 -15.59 -20.61 10.59
N ARG A 42 -14.52 -20.83 9.80
CA ARG A 42 -13.14 -20.60 10.21
C ARG A 42 -12.47 -19.58 9.29
N LYS A 43 -12.12 -18.42 9.86
CA LYS A 43 -11.27 -17.41 9.22
C LYS A 43 -9.80 -17.63 9.58
N SER A 44 -8.90 -17.23 8.67
CA SER A 44 -7.47 -17.23 8.92
C SER A 44 -7.12 -16.28 10.07
N LYS A 45 -6.12 -16.66 10.87
CA LYS A 45 -5.58 -15.85 11.97
C LYS A 45 -4.06 -15.87 11.96
N SER A 46 -3.46 -14.96 12.71
CA SER A 46 -2.00 -14.88 12.85
C SER A 46 -1.43 -16.23 13.33
N GLY A 47 -0.40 -16.71 12.63
CA GLY A 47 0.25 -18.00 12.88
C GLY A 47 -0.34 -19.18 12.12
N ASP A 48 -1.47 -19.03 11.43
CA ASP A 48 -1.98 -20.10 10.55
C ASP A 48 -1.09 -20.24 9.31
N MET A 49 -0.80 -21.47 8.90
CA MET A 49 -0.25 -21.75 7.57
C MET A 49 -1.39 -21.77 6.55
N LEU A 50 -1.19 -21.09 5.44
CA LEU A 50 -2.17 -20.96 4.37
C LEU A 50 -1.60 -21.55 3.07
N THR A 51 -2.46 -22.18 2.28
CA THR A 51 -2.16 -22.65 0.92
C THR A 51 -3.12 -21.94 -0.03
N MET A 52 -2.60 -21.16 -0.97
CA MET A 52 -3.43 -20.31 -1.83
C MET A 52 -2.77 -20.08 -3.18
N HIS A 53 -3.58 -19.93 -4.22
CA HIS A 53 -3.07 -19.35 -5.45
C HIS A 53 -3.05 -17.82 -5.40
N TYR A 54 -2.07 -17.22 -6.06
CA TYR A 54 -1.94 -15.76 -6.18
C TYR A 54 -1.54 -15.35 -7.60
N THR A 55 -1.87 -14.12 -7.97
CA THR A 55 -1.37 -13.46 -9.18
C THR A 55 -0.98 -12.02 -8.85
N GLY A 56 0.29 -11.68 -9.06
CA GLY A 56 0.83 -10.35 -8.85
C GLY A 56 0.89 -9.55 -10.16
N LYS A 57 0.35 -8.32 -10.13
CA LYS A 57 0.37 -7.38 -11.25
C LYS A 57 0.86 -6.01 -10.82
N LEU A 58 1.51 -5.30 -11.73
CA LEU A 58 1.81 -3.87 -11.60
C LEU A 58 0.55 -3.03 -11.85
N GLN A 59 0.62 -1.72 -11.57
CA GLN A 59 -0.51 -0.79 -11.75
C GLN A 59 -0.97 -0.66 -13.21
N ASP A 60 -0.10 -0.92 -14.17
CA ASP A 60 -0.41 -0.95 -15.61
C ASP A 60 -1.06 -2.29 -16.05
N GLY A 61 -1.24 -3.23 -15.11
CA GLY A 61 -1.80 -4.56 -15.37
C GLY A 61 -0.77 -5.61 -15.78
N THR A 62 0.50 -5.24 -15.98
CA THR A 62 1.57 -6.18 -16.34
C THR A 62 1.75 -7.21 -15.23
N LYS A 63 1.60 -8.50 -15.55
CA LYS A 63 1.83 -9.60 -14.61
C LYS A 63 3.33 -9.74 -14.34
N PHE A 64 3.73 -9.74 -13.07
CA PHE A 64 5.12 -10.00 -12.67
C PHE A 64 5.33 -11.42 -12.15
N ASP A 65 4.32 -12.05 -11.54
CA ASP A 65 4.37 -13.44 -11.08
C ASP A 65 2.94 -14.01 -10.90
N SER A 66 2.79 -15.33 -11.00
CA SER A 66 1.56 -16.05 -10.64
C SER A 66 1.88 -17.50 -10.29
N SER A 67 1.32 -17.98 -9.19
CA SER A 67 1.46 -19.39 -8.83
C SER A 67 0.66 -20.33 -9.74
N HIS A 68 -0.33 -19.81 -10.46
CA HIS A 68 -1.06 -20.56 -11.48
C HIS A 68 -0.16 -20.97 -12.67
N ASP A 69 0.86 -20.17 -13.01
CA ASP A 69 1.78 -20.48 -14.12
C ASP A 69 2.61 -21.75 -13.84
N ARG A 70 2.76 -22.10 -12.56
CA ARG A 70 3.49 -23.28 -12.08
C ARG A 70 2.58 -24.42 -11.65
N GLU A 71 1.26 -24.20 -11.68
CA GLU A 71 0.24 -25.15 -11.20
C GLU A 71 0.48 -25.62 -9.75
N GLN A 72 1.08 -24.77 -8.92
CA GLN A 72 1.43 -25.09 -7.53
C GLN A 72 1.12 -23.90 -6.62
N PRO A 73 0.25 -24.05 -5.60
CA PRO A 73 -0.05 -23.01 -4.62
C PRO A 73 1.04 -22.85 -3.55
#